data_AF-A0AA92FFR8-F1
#
_entry.id   AF-A0AA92FFR8-F1
#
_cell.length_a   1.000
_cell.length_b   1.000
_cell.length_c   1.000
_cell.angle_alpha   90.00
_cell.angle_beta   90.00
_cell.angle_gamma   90.00
#
_symmetry.space_group_name_H-M   'P 1'
#
loop_
_entity.id
_entity.type
_entity.pdbx_description
1 polymer ?
#
loop_
_entity_poly.entity_id
_entity_poly.type
_entity_poly.pdbx_seq_one_letter_code
_entity_poly.pdbx_strand_id
1 'polypeptide(L)'
;MYEFELINETLIKQYAEAMNGMLKQENPYPIVFSVVKRSFKALVPNTADHIIKPYVKSILSPLYELLKNKYNLRKFESEEEAKTLYNEAEKVYRSKILDNEIIDEFANFFYDLLEYDLCIEENEAQFLHSYSTIFNMSRSHIQAVIKWNKLFRKKPDEENFDIAVNTQTSRKKMIAFKLNAIERDLLHDNVFEKESLMSQREILQDFITHNHLTVRFIAELRKYVHSLPHDNMTTSNLKLSHILNADRPIDKMWIYQSFFTVIIGIYKKSCAIHKKKVPYKKLYTFADKLTKFVFPELANLKKPLFTYDKIQKPIKEIAIFDGLRLISFEDNRFTIHKEQDEIDLTEQYFKNIIKFSKRYTLSKS
;
A
#
# COMPACT_ATOMS: atom_id res chain seq x y z
N MET A 1 1.73 0.04 -12.16
CA MET A 1 2.79 -0.02 -13.18
C MET A 1 4.18 -0.18 -12.56
N TYR A 2 4.46 0.42 -11.40
CA TYR A 2 5.77 0.38 -10.73
C TYR A 2 6.12 -0.96 -10.06
N GLU A 3 5.10 -1.74 -9.67
CA GLU A 3 5.30 -3.08 -9.09
C GLU A 3 5.91 -4.09 -10.07
N PHE A 4 5.98 -3.78 -11.37
CA PHE A 4 6.44 -4.72 -12.39
C PHE A 4 7.63 -4.20 -13.20
N GLU A 5 8.34 -3.20 -12.67
CA GLU A 5 9.64 -2.81 -13.19
C GLU A 5 10.54 -4.07 -13.15
N LEU A 6 11.15 -4.44 -14.28
CA LEU A 6 11.90 -5.69 -14.54
C LEU A 6 11.10 -6.95 -14.91
N ILE A 7 9.77 -6.96 -14.79
CA ILE A 7 8.93 -8.05 -15.31
C ILE A 7 8.66 -7.82 -16.79
N ASN A 8 8.61 -8.91 -17.57
CA ASN A 8 8.37 -8.84 -19.02
C ASN A 8 7.12 -8.01 -19.36
N GLU A 9 7.31 -6.88 -20.05
CA GLU A 9 6.21 -5.96 -20.40
C GLU A 9 5.11 -6.61 -21.25
N THR A 10 5.48 -7.54 -22.13
CA THR A 10 4.51 -8.29 -22.94
C THR A 10 3.64 -9.16 -22.04
N LEU A 11 4.24 -9.79 -21.03
CA LEU A 11 3.51 -10.60 -20.06
C LEU A 11 2.56 -9.74 -19.20
N ILE A 12 3.00 -8.55 -18.78
CA ILE A 12 2.14 -7.60 -18.03
C ILE A 12 0.93 -7.20 -18.87
N LYS A 13 1.13 -6.90 -20.16
CA LYS A 13 0.04 -6.55 -21.09
C LYS A 13 -0.95 -7.71 -21.24
N GLN A 14 -0.46 -8.92 -21.50
CA GLN A 14 -1.30 -10.12 -21.61
C GLN A 14 -2.06 -10.42 -20.31
N TYR A 15 -1.41 -10.24 -19.16
CA TYR A 15 -2.06 -10.37 -17.85
C TYR A 15 -3.19 -9.34 -17.69
N ALA A 16 -2.93 -8.07 -18.02
CA ALA A 16 -3.93 -7.02 -17.94
C ALA A 16 -5.12 -7.28 -18.86
N GLU A 17 -4.87 -7.74 -20.09
CA GLU A 17 -5.92 -8.16 -21.05
C GLU A 17 -6.74 -9.33 -20.50
N ALA A 18 -6.08 -10.36 -19.95
CA ALA A 18 -6.75 -11.50 -19.33
C ALA A 18 -7.64 -11.08 -18.16
N MET A 19 -7.13 -10.23 -17.26
CA MET A 19 -7.89 -9.68 -16.13
C MET A 19 -9.08 -8.87 -16.63
N ASN A 20 -8.89 -7.97 -17.60
CA ASN A 20 -9.97 -7.19 -18.19
C ASN A 20 -11.03 -8.07 -18.84
N GLY A 21 -10.64 -9.14 -19.52
CA GLY A 21 -11.56 -10.12 -20.11
C GLY A 21 -12.41 -10.84 -19.07
N MET A 22 -11.83 -11.20 -17.93
CA MET A 22 -12.56 -11.82 -16.81
C MET A 22 -13.50 -10.83 -16.12
N LEU A 23 -13.08 -9.57 -15.94
CA LEU A 23 -13.88 -8.53 -15.29
C LEU A 23 -15.11 -8.11 -16.12
N LYS A 24 -15.12 -8.37 -17.44
CA LYS A 24 -16.26 -8.12 -18.33
C LYS A 24 -17.33 -9.23 -18.33
N GLN A 25 -17.09 -10.34 -17.62
CA GLN A 25 -18.06 -11.44 -17.52
C GLN A 25 -19.19 -11.08 -16.56
N GLU A 26 -20.33 -11.76 -16.67
CA GLU A 26 -21.53 -11.51 -15.85
C GLU A 26 -21.27 -11.72 -14.34
N ASN A 27 -20.46 -12.72 -13.99
CA ASN A 27 -20.08 -13.03 -12.61
C ASN A 27 -18.55 -13.00 -12.47
N PRO A 28 -17.92 -11.80 -12.45
CA PRO A 28 -16.48 -11.68 -12.56
C PRO A 28 -15.76 -12.18 -11.30
N TYR A 29 -16.33 -11.99 -10.11
CA TYR A 29 -15.69 -12.38 -8.86
C TYR A 29 -15.45 -13.89 -8.74
N PRO A 30 -16.44 -14.79 -8.90
CA PRO A 30 -16.20 -16.24 -8.87
C PRO A 30 -15.17 -16.71 -9.89
N ILE A 31 -15.14 -16.07 -11.07
CA ILE A 31 -14.18 -16.38 -12.14
C ILE A 31 -12.76 -16.00 -11.71
N VAL A 32 -12.56 -14.75 -11.28
CA VAL A 32 -11.25 -14.27 -10.80
C VAL A 32 -10.80 -15.10 -9.60
N PHE A 33 -11.68 -15.40 -8.65
CA PHE A 33 -11.39 -16.26 -7.51
C PHE A 33 -10.89 -17.64 -7.94
N SER A 34 -11.60 -18.30 -8.86
CA SER A 34 -11.22 -19.61 -9.39
C SER A 34 -9.86 -19.59 -10.08
N VAL A 35 -9.61 -18.57 -10.91
CA VAL A 35 -8.37 -18.41 -11.67
C VAL A 35 -7.17 -18.12 -10.76
N VAL A 36 -7.33 -17.22 -9.79
CA VAL A 36 -6.30 -16.91 -8.80
C VAL A 36 -6.00 -18.13 -7.93
N LYS A 37 -7.03 -18.82 -7.42
CA LYS A 37 -6.85 -20.05 -6.64
C LYS A 37 -6.09 -21.13 -7.41
N ARG A 38 -6.45 -21.37 -8.67
CA ARG A 38 -5.75 -22.34 -9.53
C ARG A 38 -4.30 -21.93 -9.79
N SER A 39 -4.05 -20.63 -9.94
CA SER A 39 -2.70 -20.09 -10.12
C SER A 39 -1.83 -20.29 -8.88
N PHE A 40 -2.38 -20.04 -7.68
CA PHE A 40 -1.70 -20.38 -6.43
C PHE A 40 -1.44 -21.88 -6.31
N LYS A 41 -2.44 -22.72 -6.55
CA LYS A 41 -2.28 -24.18 -6.50
C LYS A 41 -1.25 -24.71 -7.51
N ALA A 42 -1.06 -24.04 -8.64
CA ALA A 42 -0.04 -24.41 -9.61
C ALA A 42 1.39 -24.07 -9.14
N LEU A 43 1.55 -22.98 -8.37
CA LEU A 43 2.83 -22.61 -7.76
C LEU A 43 3.14 -23.43 -6.51
N VAL A 44 2.12 -23.75 -5.71
CA VAL A 44 2.25 -24.53 -4.47
C VAL A 44 1.31 -25.76 -4.49
N PRO A 45 1.64 -26.80 -5.29
CA PRO A 45 0.74 -27.94 -5.55
C PRO A 45 0.38 -28.74 -4.30
N ASN A 46 1.27 -28.80 -3.31
CA ASN A 46 1.06 -29.59 -2.10
C ASN A 46 0.27 -28.86 -1.00
N THR A 47 0.02 -27.55 -1.14
CA THR A 47 -0.67 -26.76 -0.11
C THR A 47 -2.17 -27.08 -0.06
N ALA A 48 -2.69 -27.35 1.13
CA ALA A 48 -4.08 -27.75 1.32
C ALA A 48 -5.08 -26.65 0.92
N ASP A 49 -6.22 -27.08 0.39
CA ASP A 49 -7.24 -26.20 -0.19
C ASP A 49 -7.88 -25.26 0.86
N HIS A 50 -7.95 -25.71 2.11
CA HIS A 50 -8.47 -24.92 3.23
C HIS A 50 -7.51 -23.78 3.65
N ILE A 51 -6.24 -23.82 3.23
CA ILE A 51 -5.26 -22.74 3.44
C ILE A 51 -5.34 -21.72 2.30
N ILE A 52 -5.39 -22.20 1.05
CA ILE A 52 -5.39 -21.34 -0.14
C ILE A 52 -6.71 -20.54 -0.26
N LYS A 53 -7.86 -21.16 0.03
CA LYS A 53 -9.17 -20.51 -0.16
C LYS A 53 -9.34 -19.23 0.69
N PRO A 54 -9.12 -19.24 2.01
CA PRO A 54 -9.20 -18.02 2.83
C PRO A 54 -8.26 -16.93 2.36
N TYR A 55 -7.03 -17.30 2.01
CA TYR A 55 -6.01 -16.37 1.51
C TYR A 55 -6.45 -15.68 0.21
N VAL A 56 -6.90 -16.45 -0.78
CA VAL A 56 -7.39 -15.87 -2.04
C VAL A 56 -8.63 -15.00 -1.82
N LYS A 57 -9.54 -15.38 -0.92
CA LYS A 57 -10.73 -14.57 -0.59
C LYS A 57 -10.34 -13.21 -0.04
N SER A 58 -9.37 -13.14 0.87
CA SER A 58 -9.00 -11.86 1.46
C SER A 58 -8.11 -11.00 0.54
N ILE A 59 -7.26 -11.58 -0.34
CA ILE A 59 -6.61 -10.81 -1.42
C ILE A 59 -7.67 -10.15 -2.32
N LEU A 60 -8.71 -10.92 -2.67
CA LEU A 60 -9.76 -10.46 -3.57
C LEU A 60 -10.90 -9.73 -2.86
N SER A 61 -10.84 -9.56 -1.53
CA SER A 61 -11.88 -8.86 -0.77
C SER A 61 -12.12 -7.43 -1.28
N PRO A 62 -11.08 -6.62 -1.58
CA PRO A 62 -11.30 -5.31 -2.19
C PRO A 62 -12.04 -5.39 -3.53
N LEU A 63 -11.68 -6.36 -4.40
CA LEU A 63 -12.39 -6.57 -5.66
C LEU A 63 -13.84 -7.01 -5.44
N TYR A 64 -14.08 -7.90 -4.47
CA TYR A 64 -15.41 -8.35 -4.09
C TYR A 64 -16.29 -7.17 -3.66
N GLU A 65 -15.79 -6.35 -2.73
CA GLU A 65 -16.53 -5.17 -2.25
C GLU A 65 -16.73 -4.15 -3.36
N LEU A 66 -15.74 -3.92 -4.24
CA LEU A 66 -15.91 -3.06 -5.42
C LEU A 66 -17.04 -3.54 -6.34
N LEU A 67 -17.09 -4.84 -6.65
CA LEU A 67 -18.12 -5.42 -7.51
C LEU A 67 -19.50 -5.44 -6.83
N LYS A 68 -19.53 -5.78 -5.54
CA LYS A 68 -20.73 -5.80 -4.71
C LYS A 68 -21.34 -4.41 -4.56
N ASN A 69 -20.50 -3.41 -4.32
CA ASN A 69 -20.92 -2.03 -4.12
C ASN A 69 -21.17 -1.27 -5.44
N LYS A 70 -21.13 -1.96 -6.59
CA LYS A 70 -21.25 -1.36 -7.93
C LYS A 70 -20.31 -0.15 -8.11
N TYR A 71 -19.09 -0.26 -7.59
CA TYR A 71 -18.14 0.84 -7.62
C TYR A 71 -17.75 1.18 -9.06
N ASN A 72 -17.91 2.44 -9.44
CA ASN A 72 -17.50 2.97 -10.74
C ASN A 72 -16.77 4.30 -10.58
N LEU A 73 -15.79 4.55 -11.45
CA LEU A 73 -15.05 5.80 -11.49
C LEU A 73 -15.20 6.41 -12.88
N ARG A 74 -15.84 7.58 -12.97
CA ARG A 74 -16.12 8.23 -14.25
C ARG A 74 -15.87 9.74 -14.22
N LYS A 75 -15.95 10.35 -15.40
CA LYS A 75 -15.99 11.81 -15.53
C LYS A 75 -17.35 12.31 -15.07
N PHE A 76 -17.41 13.58 -14.65
CA PHE A 76 -18.68 14.27 -14.48
C PHE A 76 -19.42 14.39 -15.83
N GLU A 77 -20.73 14.25 -15.77
CA GLU A 77 -21.68 14.49 -16.85
C GLU A 77 -21.84 16.00 -17.13
N SER A 78 -21.68 16.82 -16.10
CA SER A 78 -21.78 18.28 -16.20
C SER A 78 -20.93 19.02 -15.16
N GLU A 79 -20.71 20.32 -15.38
CA GLU A 79 -20.09 21.20 -14.38
C GLU A 79 -20.96 21.32 -13.12
N GLU A 80 -22.29 21.28 -13.28
CA GLU A 80 -23.22 21.36 -12.16
C GLU A 80 -23.12 20.12 -11.27
N GLU A 81 -23.04 18.92 -11.85
CA GLU A 81 -22.79 17.69 -11.08
C GLU A 81 -21.50 17.80 -10.26
N ALA A 82 -20.42 18.30 -10.88
CA ALA A 82 -19.15 18.47 -10.19
C ALA A 82 -19.28 19.43 -8.98
N LYS A 83 -19.99 20.55 -9.15
CA LYS A 83 -20.26 21.52 -8.08
C LYS A 83 -21.12 20.94 -6.97
N THR A 84 -22.19 20.20 -7.31
CA THR A 84 -23.05 19.54 -6.34
C THR A 84 -22.25 18.57 -5.47
N LEU A 85 -21.48 17.67 -6.10
CA LEU A 85 -20.67 16.69 -5.37
C LEU A 85 -19.56 17.34 -4.55
N TYR A 86 -18.97 18.43 -5.04
CA TYR A 86 -18.02 19.23 -4.27
C TYR A 86 -18.68 19.82 -3.02
N ASN A 87 -19.84 20.47 -3.15
CA ASN A 87 -20.55 21.09 -2.02
C ASN A 87 -20.98 20.06 -0.97
N GLU A 88 -21.45 18.89 -1.42
CA GLU A 88 -21.81 17.77 -0.55
C GLU A 88 -20.60 17.23 0.21
N ALA A 89 -19.49 17.00 -0.49
CA ALA A 89 -18.24 16.57 0.13
C ALA A 89 -17.78 17.61 1.16
N GLU A 90 -17.67 18.88 0.76
CA GLU A 90 -17.23 19.98 1.60
C GLU A 90 -18.05 20.07 2.90
N LYS A 91 -19.38 19.97 2.82
CA LYS A 91 -20.27 19.97 3.99
C LYS A 91 -19.95 18.84 4.96
N VAL A 92 -19.74 17.62 4.45
CA VAL A 92 -19.38 16.45 5.28
C VAL A 92 -18.05 16.67 6.00
N TYR A 93 -17.05 17.23 5.32
CA TYR A 93 -15.72 17.41 5.92
C TYR A 93 -15.63 18.62 6.84
N ARG A 94 -16.35 19.71 6.55
CA ARG A 94 -16.54 20.83 7.48
C ARG A 94 -17.06 20.37 8.83
N SER A 95 -18.02 19.44 8.84
CA SER A 95 -18.57 18.90 10.08
C SER A 95 -17.60 18.06 10.91
N LYS A 96 -16.48 17.62 10.31
CA LYS A 96 -15.49 16.71 10.94
C LYS A 96 -14.22 17.42 11.42
N ILE A 97 -14.03 18.69 11.07
CA ILE A 97 -12.82 19.47 11.39
C ILE A 97 -13.22 20.64 12.29
N LEU A 98 -12.41 20.91 13.32
CA LEU A 98 -12.74 21.86 14.40
C LEU A 98 -12.38 23.34 14.11
N ASP A 99 -11.75 23.65 12.97
CA ASP A 99 -11.21 24.99 12.66
C ASP A 99 -11.65 25.50 11.27
N ASN A 100 -12.42 26.60 11.22
CA ASN A 100 -13.12 27.07 10.02
C ASN A 100 -12.24 27.80 8.99
N GLU A 101 -11.27 28.61 9.40
CA GLU A 101 -10.40 29.37 8.46
C GLU A 101 -9.48 28.43 7.65
N ILE A 102 -9.02 27.39 8.33
CA ILE A 102 -8.18 26.33 7.78
C ILE A 102 -8.96 25.52 6.73
N ILE A 103 -10.27 25.31 6.92
CA ILE A 103 -11.11 24.57 5.96
C ILE A 103 -11.40 25.37 4.70
N ASP A 104 -11.52 26.70 4.77
CA ASP A 104 -11.78 27.53 3.59
C ASP A 104 -10.62 27.46 2.58
N GLU A 105 -9.38 27.50 3.06
CA GLU A 105 -8.21 27.33 2.18
C GLU A 105 -8.17 25.91 1.57
N PHE A 106 -8.51 24.89 2.37
CA PHE A 106 -8.60 23.50 1.93
C PHE A 106 -9.66 23.32 0.85
N ALA A 107 -10.87 23.85 1.06
CA ALA A 107 -12.00 23.77 0.15
C ALA A 107 -11.64 24.42 -1.21
N ASN A 108 -11.06 25.62 -1.17
CA ASN A 108 -10.60 26.33 -2.38
C ASN A 108 -9.59 25.52 -3.20
N PHE A 109 -8.68 24.77 -2.56
CA PHE A 109 -7.73 23.91 -3.27
C PHE A 109 -8.42 22.81 -4.08
N PHE A 110 -9.44 22.17 -3.51
CA PHE A 110 -10.21 21.15 -4.21
C PHE A 110 -11.04 21.75 -5.34
N TYR A 111 -11.68 22.88 -5.08
CA TYR A 111 -12.48 23.58 -6.08
C TYR A 111 -11.65 23.98 -7.30
N ASP A 112 -10.44 24.49 -7.09
CA ASP A 112 -9.51 24.88 -8.14
C ASP A 112 -9.18 23.72 -9.10
N LEU A 113 -9.19 22.47 -8.65
CA LEU A 113 -8.87 21.30 -9.45
C LEU A 113 -10.09 20.46 -9.84
N LEU A 114 -11.29 20.93 -9.51
CA LEU A 114 -12.54 20.20 -9.70
C LEU A 114 -12.78 19.79 -11.15
N GLU A 115 -12.44 20.65 -12.12
CA GLU A 115 -12.59 20.35 -13.55
C GLU A 115 -11.77 19.12 -14.02
N TYR A 116 -10.76 18.72 -13.25
CA TYR A 116 -9.90 17.57 -13.53
C TYR A 116 -10.25 16.35 -12.69
N ASP A 117 -11.16 16.47 -11.73
CA ASP A 117 -11.49 15.38 -10.83
C ASP A 117 -12.50 14.40 -11.43
N LEU A 118 -12.87 13.37 -10.66
CA LEU A 118 -13.74 12.28 -11.10
C LEU A 118 -14.88 12.06 -10.08
N CYS A 119 -15.98 11.52 -10.58
CA CYS A 119 -17.07 11.01 -9.79
C CYS A 119 -16.82 9.53 -9.46
N ILE A 120 -16.88 9.19 -8.17
CA ILE A 120 -17.01 7.83 -7.67
C ILE A 120 -18.50 7.55 -7.55
N GLU A 121 -18.99 6.49 -8.18
CA GLU A 121 -20.33 5.97 -7.95
C GLU A 121 -20.20 4.70 -7.11
N GLU A 122 -20.85 4.65 -5.96
CA GLU A 122 -20.87 3.49 -5.08
C GLU A 122 -22.28 3.31 -4.51
N ASN A 123 -22.92 2.17 -4.78
CA ASN A 123 -24.29 1.86 -4.35
C ASN A 123 -25.30 2.98 -4.68
N GLU A 124 -25.22 3.53 -5.89
CA GLU A 124 -26.08 4.64 -6.37
C GLU A 124 -25.82 5.99 -5.68
N ALA A 125 -24.90 6.05 -4.71
CA ALA A 125 -24.37 7.29 -4.16
C ALA A 125 -23.16 7.77 -4.98
N GLN A 126 -22.98 9.08 -5.03
CA GLN A 126 -21.91 9.73 -5.79
C GLN A 126 -20.98 10.49 -4.84
N PHE A 127 -19.68 10.42 -5.11
CA PHE A 127 -18.66 11.06 -4.28
C PHE A 127 -17.56 11.68 -5.14
N LEU A 128 -16.97 12.75 -4.62
CA LEU A 128 -15.81 13.39 -5.24
C LEU A 128 -14.54 12.54 -5.02
N HIS A 129 -13.92 12.07 -6.11
CA HIS A 129 -12.81 11.10 -6.05
C HIS A 129 -11.60 11.62 -5.29
N SER A 130 -11.11 12.82 -5.60
CA SER A 130 -9.94 13.38 -4.92
C SER A 130 -10.21 13.54 -3.43
N TYR A 131 -11.39 14.05 -3.05
CA TYR A 131 -11.74 14.33 -1.66
C TYR A 131 -11.77 13.04 -0.83
N SER A 132 -12.50 12.02 -1.30
CA SER A 132 -12.60 10.70 -0.64
C SER A 132 -11.23 10.01 -0.54
N THR A 133 -10.44 10.05 -1.60
CA THR A 133 -9.14 9.34 -1.64
C THR A 133 -8.11 10.03 -0.76
N ILE A 134 -7.98 11.36 -0.86
CA ILE A 134 -7.01 12.13 -0.07
C ILE A 134 -7.31 12.02 1.41
N PHE A 135 -8.59 12.10 1.81
CA PHE A 135 -8.97 11.99 3.21
C PHE A 135 -8.63 10.61 3.81
N ASN A 136 -8.90 9.53 3.09
CA ASN A 136 -8.52 8.19 3.55
C ASN A 136 -7.00 8.03 3.68
N MET A 137 -6.25 8.59 2.73
CA MET A 137 -4.79 8.55 2.74
C MET A 137 -4.17 9.44 3.82
N SER A 138 -4.77 10.60 4.13
CA SER A 138 -4.27 11.49 5.19
C SER A 138 -4.37 10.82 6.55
N ARG A 139 -5.48 10.13 6.86
CA ARG A 139 -5.65 9.36 8.10
C ARG A 139 -4.55 8.30 8.26
N SER A 140 -4.26 7.55 7.20
CA SER A 140 -3.23 6.49 7.23
C SER A 140 -1.83 7.08 7.45
N HIS A 141 -1.50 8.20 6.82
CA HIS A 141 -0.20 8.85 7.00
C HIS A 141 -0.07 9.54 8.38
N ILE A 142 -1.13 10.15 8.91
CA ILE A 142 -1.15 10.69 10.28
C ILE A 142 -0.89 9.57 11.30
N GLN A 143 -1.56 8.42 11.15
CA GLN A 143 -1.33 7.26 12.02
C GLN A 143 0.11 6.77 11.96
N ALA A 144 0.70 6.70 10.75
CA ALA A 144 2.10 6.37 10.57
C ALA A 144 3.03 7.37 11.28
N VAL A 145 2.78 8.68 11.17
CA VAL A 145 3.56 9.71 11.87
C VAL A 145 3.44 9.60 13.39
N ILE A 146 2.21 9.40 13.91
CA ILE A 146 1.98 9.21 15.35
C ILE A 146 2.75 8.00 15.85
N LYS A 147 2.70 6.89 15.11
CA LYS A 147 3.43 5.68 15.46
C LYS A 147 4.94 5.95 15.43
N TRP A 148 5.45 6.53 14.35
CA TRP A 148 6.86 6.91 14.23
C TRP A 148 7.33 7.75 15.42
N ASN A 149 6.57 8.78 15.82
CA ASN A 149 6.89 9.61 16.99
C ASN A 149 6.92 8.82 18.30
N LYS A 150 5.99 7.87 18.49
CA LYS A 150 5.95 6.99 19.68
C LYS A 150 7.17 6.08 19.73
N LEU A 151 7.57 5.55 18.58
CA LEU A 151 8.74 4.69 18.47
C LEU A 151 10.02 5.49 18.72
N PHE A 152 10.16 6.67 18.11
CA PHE A 152 11.34 7.56 18.23
C PHE A 152 11.58 8.14 19.63
N ARG A 153 10.52 8.37 20.42
CA ARG A 153 10.63 8.94 21.78
C ARG A 153 11.00 7.93 22.85
N LYS A 154 10.90 6.63 22.58
CA LYS A 154 11.27 5.59 23.54
C LYS A 154 12.73 5.22 23.32
N LYS A 155 13.58 5.39 24.33
CA LYS A 155 14.87 4.69 24.36
C LYS A 155 14.54 3.20 24.17
N PRO A 156 15.15 2.48 23.21
CA PRO A 156 14.88 1.07 23.05
C PRO A 156 15.23 0.40 24.38
N ASP A 157 14.25 -0.28 24.98
CA ASP A 157 14.54 -1.24 26.04
C ASP A 157 15.42 -2.33 25.43
N GLU A 158 16.29 -2.98 26.20
CA GLU A 158 17.26 -3.94 25.66
C GLU A 158 16.58 -5.10 24.89
N GLU A 159 15.26 -5.31 25.08
CA GLU A 159 14.43 -6.30 24.38
C GLU A 159 13.67 -5.77 23.13
N ASN A 160 13.60 -4.45 22.93
CA ASN A 160 12.78 -3.75 21.92
C ASN A 160 13.63 -2.86 21.00
N PHE A 161 14.28 -3.46 20.00
CA PHE A 161 15.05 -2.75 18.98
C PHE A 161 14.15 -2.27 17.83
N ASP A 162 13.63 -1.05 17.93
CA ASP A 162 12.80 -0.47 16.87
C ASP A 162 13.62 0.12 15.71
N ILE A 163 13.28 -0.28 14.48
CA ILE A 163 13.95 0.13 13.23
C ILE A 163 13.79 1.63 12.95
N ALA A 164 12.77 2.29 13.50
CA ALA A 164 12.52 3.70 13.26
C ALA A 164 13.58 4.66 13.86
N VAL A 165 14.44 4.20 14.77
CA VAL A 165 15.18 5.08 15.71
C VAL A 165 16.68 4.82 15.79
N ASN A 166 17.18 3.70 15.27
CA ASN A 166 18.56 3.28 15.56
C ASN A 166 19.59 3.85 14.56
N THR A 167 20.60 4.53 15.10
CA THR A 167 21.79 5.02 14.39
C THR A 167 22.85 3.93 14.15
N GLN A 168 22.67 2.71 14.68
CA GLN A 168 23.47 1.57 14.26
C GLN A 168 23.16 1.23 12.79
N THR A 169 24.13 1.57 11.94
CA THR A 169 23.99 1.80 10.50
C THR A 169 23.59 0.61 9.62
N SER A 170 23.40 -0.59 10.18
CA SER A 170 23.03 -1.76 9.36
C SER A 170 22.04 -2.70 10.05
N ARG A 171 20.93 -2.98 9.37
CA ARG A 171 19.90 -3.95 9.78
C ARG A 171 20.44 -5.32 10.18
N LYS A 172 21.53 -5.77 9.54
CA LYS A 172 22.25 -6.99 9.91
C LYS A 172 22.66 -7.03 11.38
N LYS A 173 23.10 -5.91 11.95
CA LYS A 173 23.46 -5.80 13.37
C LYS A 173 22.23 -5.88 14.29
N MET A 174 21.11 -5.31 13.85
CA MET A 174 19.85 -5.36 14.61
C MET A 174 19.28 -6.78 14.67
N ILE A 175 19.26 -7.47 13.52
CA ILE A 175 18.78 -8.85 13.47
C ILE A 175 19.73 -9.76 14.25
N ALA A 176 21.05 -9.59 14.10
CA ALA A 176 22.04 -10.34 14.88
C ALA A 176 21.85 -10.13 16.40
N PHE A 177 21.54 -8.91 16.84
CA PHE A 177 21.27 -8.65 18.25
C PHE A 177 20.03 -9.41 18.76
N LYS A 178 18.91 -9.38 18.01
CA LYS A 178 17.68 -10.10 18.41
C LYS A 178 17.86 -11.63 18.31
N LEU A 179 18.57 -12.12 17.29
CA LEU A 179 18.95 -13.52 17.17
C LEU A 179 19.76 -13.98 18.39
N ASN A 180 20.76 -13.20 18.82
CA ASN A 180 21.57 -13.52 20.00
C ASN A 180 20.75 -13.51 21.31
N ALA A 181 19.68 -12.72 21.40
CA ALA A 181 18.76 -12.77 22.53
C ALA A 181 17.93 -14.06 22.49
N ILE A 182 17.30 -14.35 21.35
CA ILE A 182 16.50 -15.56 21.13
C ILE A 182 17.35 -16.83 21.38
N GLU A 183 18.59 -16.86 20.90
CA GLU A 183 19.50 -17.99 21.09
C GLU A 183 19.87 -18.20 22.56
N ARG A 184 19.99 -17.12 23.35
CA ARG A 184 20.19 -17.23 24.81
C ARG A 184 18.96 -17.77 25.50
N ASP A 185 17.78 -17.28 25.14
CA ASP A 185 16.51 -17.73 25.75
C ASP A 185 16.20 -19.20 25.40
N LEU A 186 16.56 -19.64 24.19
CA LEU A 186 16.43 -21.04 23.76
C LEU A 186 17.33 -22.01 24.53
N LEU A 187 18.39 -21.53 25.18
CA LEU A 187 19.25 -22.33 26.06
C LEU A 187 18.63 -22.57 27.44
N HIS A 188 17.55 -21.86 27.79
CA HIS A 188 16.76 -22.12 28.97
C HIS A 188 15.63 -23.11 28.63
N ASP A 189 15.52 -24.21 29.40
CA ASP A 189 14.60 -25.34 29.14
C ASP A 189 13.12 -25.04 29.44
N ASN A 190 12.61 -23.88 29.02
CA ASN A 190 11.19 -23.55 29.14
C ASN A 190 10.43 -23.99 27.88
N VAL A 191 9.78 -25.16 27.95
CA VAL A 191 9.13 -25.83 26.81
C VAL A 191 8.03 -24.97 26.16
N PHE A 192 7.32 -24.14 26.94
CA PHE A 192 6.17 -23.36 26.46
C PHE A 192 6.54 -22.18 25.54
N GLU A 193 7.78 -21.68 25.59
CA GLU A 193 8.21 -20.57 24.73
C GLU A 193 9.12 -21.02 23.58
N LYS A 194 9.63 -22.25 23.65
CA LYS A 194 10.63 -22.78 22.71
C LYS A 194 10.16 -22.79 21.27
N GLU A 195 8.92 -23.21 21.00
CA GLU A 195 8.36 -23.23 19.64
C GLU A 195 8.19 -21.82 19.04
N SER A 196 7.75 -20.85 19.86
CA SER A 196 7.64 -19.45 19.41
C SER A 196 9.02 -18.82 19.22
N LEU A 197 10.00 -19.11 20.08
CA LEU A 197 11.36 -18.61 19.94
C LEU A 197 12.05 -19.19 18.69
N MET A 198 11.89 -20.49 18.42
CA MET A 198 12.36 -21.13 17.18
C MET A 198 11.71 -20.49 15.94
N SER A 199 10.40 -20.29 15.95
CA SER A 199 9.69 -19.61 14.85
C SER A 199 10.21 -18.18 14.64
N GLN A 200 10.45 -17.43 15.72
CA GLN A 200 11.04 -16.08 15.62
C GLN A 200 12.45 -16.12 15.02
N ARG A 201 13.27 -17.09 15.40
CA ARG A 201 14.62 -17.29 14.84
C ARG A 201 14.58 -17.56 13.35
N GLU A 202 13.72 -18.49 12.90
CA GLU A 202 13.53 -18.81 11.48
C GLU A 202 13.08 -17.58 10.68
N ILE A 203 12.06 -16.86 11.17
CA ILE A 203 11.57 -15.62 10.53
C ILE A 203 12.70 -14.58 10.39
N LEU A 204 13.54 -14.42 11.42
CA LEU A 204 14.66 -13.47 11.39
C LEU A 204 15.80 -13.92 10.46
N GLN A 205 16.08 -15.23 10.36
CA GLN A 205 17.05 -15.79 9.43
C GLN A 205 16.60 -15.62 7.97
N ASP A 206 15.32 -15.88 7.70
CA ASP A 206 14.70 -15.60 6.40
C ASP A 206 14.76 -14.10 6.09
N PHE A 207 14.49 -13.25 7.08
CA PHE A 207 14.57 -11.80 6.93
C PHE A 207 15.99 -11.26 6.67
N ILE A 208 17.06 -11.93 7.13
CA ILE A 208 18.43 -11.56 6.73
C ILE A 208 18.65 -11.82 5.24
N THR A 209 18.07 -12.91 4.75
CA THR A 209 18.33 -13.46 3.41
C THR A 209 17.44 -12.81 2.35
N HIS A 210 16.14 -12.64 2.65
CA HIS A 210 15.08 -12.21 1.74
C HIS A 210 14.31 -10.99 2.29
N ASN A 211 15.00 -10.18 3.08
CA ASN A 211 14.55 -8.98 3.81
C ASN A 211 13.25 -8.29 3.33
N HIS A 212 13.16 -7.87 2.07
CA HIS A 212 11.95 -7.19 1.56
C HIS A 212 10.77 -8.13 1.31
N LEU A 213 11.03 -9.36 0.88
CA LEU A 213 10.02 -10.40 0.71
C LEU A 213 9.43 -10.80 2.03
N THR A 214 10.24 -11.05 3.04
CA THR A 214 9.75 -11.50 4.34
C THR A 214 8.85 -10.44 4.98
N VAL A 215 9.19 -9.14 4.90
CA VAL A 215 8.29 -8.06 5.39
C VAL A 215 7.01 -7.96 4.57
N ARG A 216 7.09 -8.05 3.24
CA ARG A 216 5.90 -8.02 2.38
C ARG A 216 5.00 -9.23 2.63
N PHE A 217 5.57 -10.42 2.68
CA PHE A 217 4.89 -11.66 2.97
C PHE A 217 4.22 -11.61 4.34
N ILE A 218 4.91 -11.15 5.37
CA ILE A 218 4.35 -11.02 6.72
C ILE A 218 3.28 -9.93 6.78
N ALA A 219 3.47 -8.79 6.11
CA ALA A 219 2.45 -7.75 6.00
C ALA A 219 1.20 -8.25 5.28
N GLU A 220 1.36 -9.05 4.24
CA GLU A 220 0.25 -9.76 3.61
C GLU A 220 -0.37 -10.74 4.61
N LEU A 221 0.38 -11.67 5.21
CA LEU A 221 -0.11 -12.63 6.21
C LEU A 221 -0.91 -11.98 7.34
N ARG A 222 -0.49 -10.82 7.85
CA ARG A 222 -1.22 -10.08 8.89
C ARG A 222 -2.64 -9.67 8.51
N LYS A 223 -2.91 -9.43 7.23
CA LYS A 223 -4.28 -9.18 6.76
C LYS A 223 -5.21 -10.38 6.99
N TYR A 224 -4.62 -11.57 7.15
CA TYR A 224 -5.32 -12.84 7.34
C TYR A 224 -5.23 -13.38 8.77
N VAL A 225 -4.44 -12.76 9.66
CA VAL A 225 -4.23 -13.21 11.05
C VAL A 225 -5.52 -13.29 11.87
N HIS A 226 -6.51 -12.43 11.61
CA HIS A 226 -7.82 -12.50 12.26
C HIS A 226 -8.70 -13.67 11.78
N SER A 227 -8.28 -14.38 10.72
CA SER A 227 -8.98 -15.53 10.15
C SER A 227 -8.27 -16.87 10.37
N LEU A 228 -7.09 -16.85 10.98
CA LEU A 228 -6.31 -18.04 11.33
C LEU A 228 -6.42 -18.27 12.85
N PRO A 229 -6.55 -19.52 13.31
CA PRO A 229 -6.46 -19.82 14.73
C PRO A 229 -5.10 -19.33 15.27
N HIS A 230 -5.04 -19.01 16.56
CA HIS A 230 -3.81 -18.59 17.25
C HIS A 230 -2.71 -19.65 17.13
N ASP A 231 -1.94 -19.62 16.05
CA ASP A 231 -0.78 -20.47 15.82
C ASP A 231 0.51 -19.77 16.28
N ASN A 232 1.55 -20.57 16.50
CA ASN A 232 2.85 -20.08 16.98
C ASN A 232 3.48 -19.06 16.03
N MET A 233 3.21 -19.16 14.73
CA MET A 233 3.71 -18.23 13.72
C MET A 233 3.11 -16.83 13.92
N THR A 234 1.81 -16.75 14.20
CA THR A 234 1.10 -15.50 14.48
C THR A 234 1.64 -14.80 15.72
N THR A 235 1.81 -15.54 16.82
CA THR A 235 2.37 -15.00 18.07
C THR A 235 3.80 -14.49 17.87
N SER A 236 4.62 -15.25 17.13
CA SER A 236 6.01 -14.90 16.81
C SER A 236 6.09 -13.63 15.96
N ASN A 237 5.20 -13.49 14.97
CA ASN A 237 5.07 -12.29 14.13
C ASN A 237 4.68 -11.04 14.94
N LEU A 238 3.79 -11.18 15.93
CA LEU A 238 3.41 -10.07 16.81
C LEU A 238 4.59 -9.62 17.67
N LYS A 239 5.34 -10.58 18.25
CA LYS A 239 6.55 -10.29 19.04
C LYS A 239 7.64 -9.60 18.22
N LEU A 240 7.81 -9.98 16.95
CA LEU A 240 8.76 -9.35 16.02
C LEU A 240 8.22 -8.12 15.28
N SER A 241 6.99 -7.69 15.57
CA SER A 241 6.30 -6.71 14.74
C SER A 241 7.06 -5.38 14.59
N HIS A 242 7.74 -4.93 15.63
CA HIS A 242 8.59 -3.74 15.61
C HIS A 242 9.77 -3.82 14.62
N ILE A 243 10.31 -5.02 14.35
CA ILE A 243 11.34 -5.28 13.33
C ILE A 243 10.69 -5.49 11.95
N LEU A 244 9.53 -6.13 11.90
CA LEU A 244 8.89 -6.55 10.64
C LEU A 244 7.94 -5.49 10.05
N ASN A 245 7.65 -4.41 10.78
CA ASN A 245 6.81 -3.31 10.31
C ASN A 245 7.52 -2.39 9.32
N ALA A 246 8.84 -2.49 9.24
CA ALA A 246 9.65 -1.62 8.41
C ALA A 246 10.69 -2.44 7.65
N ASP A 247 10.70 -2.26 6.33
CA ASP A 247 11.71 -2.85 5.46
C ASP A 247 12.98 -2.00 5.37
N ARG A 248 13.15 -0.98 6.24
CA ARG A 248 14.36 -0.16 6.47
C ARG A 248 14.15 0.89 7.55
N PRO A 249 15.23 1.45 8.11
CA PRO A 249 15.12 2.68 8.88
C PRO A 249 14.35 3.73 8.08
N ILE A 250 13.29 4.26 8.69
CA ILE A 250 12.38 5.20 8.04
C ILE A 250 12.66 6.58 8.57
N ASP A 251 13.06 7.49 7.68
CA ASP A 251 13.04 8.92 7.99
C ASP A 251 11.58 9.40 8.02
N LYS A 252 11.20 10.14 9.06
CA LYS A 252 9.89 10.78 9.17
C LYS A 252 9.55 11.58 7.90
N MET A 253 10.54 12.19 7.27
CA MET A 253 10.42 12.93 6.02
C MET A 253 9.87 12.08 4.87
N TRP A 254 10.19 10.78 4.82
CA TRP A 254 9.69 9.88 3.77
C TRP A 254 8.18 9.66 3.88
N ILE A 255 7.62 9.73 5.09
CA ILE A 255 6.17 9.62 5.30
C ILE A 255 5.46 10.84 4.70
N TYR A 256 5.97 12.04 4.96
CA TYR A 256 5.43 13.28 4.36
C TYR A 256 5.58 13.30 2.84
N GLN A 257 6.75 12.88 2.35
CA GLN A 257 7.05 12.77 0.93
C GLN A 257 6.10 11.81 0.21
N SER A 258 5.76 10.70 0.85
CA SER A 258 4.76 9.75 0.37
C SER A 258 3.38 10.37 0.25
N PHE A 259 2.90 11.08 1.27
CA PHE A 259 1.60 11.74 1.21
C PHE A 259 1.52 12.77 0.07
N PHE A 260 2.55 13.62 -0.03
CA PHE A 260 2.69 14.57 -1.14
C PHE A 260 2.60 13.85 -2.51
N THR A 261 3.32 12.74 -2.65
CA THR A 261 3.39 11.97 -3.90
C THR A 261 2.05 11.31 -4.25
N VAL A 262 1.31 10.83 -3.25
CA VAL A 262 -0.05 10.28 -3.44
C VAL A 262 -0.99 11.32 -4.03
N ILE A 263 -0.95 12.56 -3.53
CA ILE A 263 -1.79 13.66 -4.04
C ILE A 263 -1.52 13.90 -5.54
N ILE A 264 -0.24 13.99 -5.92
CA ILE A 264 0.15 14.12 -7.33
C ILE A 264 -0.35 12.92 -8.14
N GLY A 265 -0.23 11.70 -7.60
CA GLY A 265 -0.65 10.45 -8.24
C GLY A 265 -2.14 10.39 -8.56
N ILE A 266 -2.99 10.87 -7.65
CA ILE A 266 -4.46 10.95 -7.83
C ILE A 266 -4.80 11.76 -9.08
N TYR A 267 -4.26 12.97 -9.21
CA TYR A 267 -4.54 13.82 -10.36
C TYR A 267 -3.84 13.37 -11.64
N LYS A 268 -2.68 12.70 -11.56
CA LYS A 268 -2.09 12.02 -12.75
C LYS A 268 -3.05 10.96 -13.31
N LYS A 269 -3.73 10.19 -12.45
CA LYS A 269 -4.76 9.22 -12.86
C LYS A 269 -5.97 9.93 -13.48
N SER A 270 -6.49 10.98 -12.83
CA SER A 270 -7.64 11.72 -13.37
C SER A 270 -7.33 12.38 -14.72
N CYS A 271 -6.13 12.95 -14.87
CA CYS A 271 -5.63 13.48 -16.14
C CYS A 271 -5.65 12.44 -17.28
N ALA A 272 -5.21 11.21 -16.99
CA ALA A 272 -5.19 10.13 -17.97
C ALA A 272 -6.61 9.76 -18.45
N ILE A 273 -7.58 9.74 -17.54
CA ILE A 273 -8.99 9.47 -17.86
C ILE A 273 -9.60 10.65 -18.66
N HIS A 274 -9.33 11.88 -18.23
CA HIS A 274 -9.80 13.08 -18.91
C HIS A 274 -9.15 13.32 -20.27
N LYS A 275 -7.98 12.74 -20.53
CA LYS A 275 -7.08 13.12 -21.63
C LYS A 275 -6.75 14.62 -21.58
N LYS A 276 -6.71 15.19 -20.37
CA LYS A 276 -6.35 16.58 -20.07
C LYS A 276 -5.17 16.58 -19.09
N LYS A 277 -4.40 17.67 -19.05
CA LYS A 277 -3.27 17.80 -18.12
C LYS A 277 -3.53 18.96 -17.16
N VAL A 278 -3.42 18.71 -15.87
CA VAL A 278 -3.30 19.77 -14.87
C VAL A 278 -1.91 20.43 -15.04
N PRO A 279 -1.80 21.76 -15.10
CA PRO A 279 -0.51 22.42 -15.06
C PRO A 279 0.30 21.99 -13.83
N TYR A 280 1.52 21.47 -14.04
CA TYR A 280 2.33 20.90 -12.95
C TYR A 280 2.54 21.87 -11.79
N LYS A 281 2.69 23.18 -12.05
CA LYS A 281 2.80 24.20 -11.00
C LYS A 281 1.56 24.24 -10.11
N LYS A 282 0.36 24.14 -10.69
CA LYS A 282 -0.92 24.13 -9.95
C LYS A 282 -1.02 22.87 -9.08
N LEU A 283 -0.70 21.71 -9.67
CA LEU A 283 -0.72 20.42 -8.96
C LEU A 283 0.34 20.34 -7.84
N TYR A 284 1.53 20.90 -8.08
CA TYR A 284 2.59 21.01 -7.08
C TYR A 284 2.15 21.88 -5.90
N THR A 285 1.63 23.09 -6.17
CA THR A 285 1.15 24.00 -5.12
C THR A 285 0.04 23.35 -4.32
N PHE A 286 -0.90 22.69 -4.99
CA PHE A 286 -1.97 21.93 -4.35
C PHE A 286 -1.40 20.88 -3.38
N ALA A 287 -0.50 20.01 -3.86
CA ALA A 287 0.09 18.95 -3.04
C ALA A 287 0.93 19.49 -1.87
N ASP A 288 1.70 20.56 -2.08
CA ASP A 288 2.54 21.17 -1.04
C ASP A 288 1.68 21.77 0.08
N LYS A 289 0.70 22.59 -0.28
CA LYS A 289 -0.20 23.21 0.69
C LYS A 289 -1.01 22.17 1.46
N LEU A 290 -1.56 21.17 0.77
CA LEU A 290 -2.33 20.09 1.38
C LEU A 290 -1.48 19.21 2.30
N THR A 291 -0.21 18.96 1.93
CA THR A 291 0.72 18.22 2.79
C THR A 291 1.06 19.01 4.05
N LYS A 292 1.32 20.32 3.95
CA LYS A 292 1.55 21.21 5.10
C LYS A 292 0.32 21.36 5.99
N PHE A 293 -0.87 21.31 5.41
CA PHE A 293 -2.11 21.30 6.16
C PHE A 293 -2.23 20.04 7.03
N VAL A 294 -2.01 18.86 6.43
CA VAL A 294 -2.09 17.57 7.13
C VAL A 294 -0.96 17.42 8.16
N PHE A 295 0.19 18.04 7.89
CA PHE A 295 1.37 18.04 8.76
C PHE A 295 1.86 19.48 9.00
N PRO A 296 1.23 20.22 9.94
CA PRO A 296 1.52 21.64 10.20
C PRO A 296 2.98 21.92 10.56
N GLU A 297 3.71 20.93 11.09
CA GLU A 297 5.14 21.05 11.37
C GLU A 297 6.00 21.35 10.13
N LEU A 298 5.46 21.14 8.92
CA LEU A 298 6.13 21.39 7.65
C LEU A 298 5.97 22.83 7.15
N ALA A 299 5.12 23.64 7.78
CA ALA A 299 4.85 25.03 7.35
C ALA A 299 6.12 25.90 7.34
N ASN A 300 7.08 25.61 8.22
CA ASN A 300 8.32 26.39 8.39
C ASN A 300 9.52 25.83 7.62
N LEU A 301 9.32 24.88 6.70
CA LEU A 301 10.42 24.32 5.91
C LEU A 301 11.03 25.38 4.99
N LYS A 302 12.31 25.70 5.21
CA LYS A 302 13.09 26.65 4.38
C LYS A 302 13.26 26.18 2.92
N LYS A 303 13.15 24.88 2.66
CA LYS A 303 13.24 24.29 1.32
C LYS A 303 11.97 23.49 1.02
N PRO A 304 11.44 23.56 -0.21
CA PRO A 304 10.32 22.73 -0.61
C PRO A 304 10.65 21.23 -0.49
N LEU A 305 9.65 20.41 -0.17
CA LEU A 305 9.79 18.95 -0.03
C LEU A 305 10.27 18.27 -1.32
N PHE A 306 9.82 18.78 -2.47
CA PHE A 306 10.22 18.34 -3.80
C PHE A 306 10.41 19.54 -4.72
N THR A 307 11.22 19.39 -5.76
CA THR A 307 11.34 20.41 -6.82
C THR A 307 10.52 20.04 -8.05
N TYR A 308 10.18 21.04 -8.86
CA TYR A 308 9.37 20.90 -10.08
C TYR A 308 9.89 19.82 -11.04
N ASP A 309 11.21 19.70 -11.20
CA ASP A 309 11.80 18.71 -12.12
C ASP A 309 11.69 17.27 -11.60
N LYS A 310 11.64 17.12 -10.28
CA LYS A 310 11.63 15.80 -9.64
C LYS A 310 10.25 15.15 -9.69
N ILE A 311 9.17 15.92 -9.56
CA ILE A 311 7.78 15.39 -9.60
C ILE A 311 7.34 14.85 -10.97
N GLN A 312 8.11 15.13 -12.03
CA GLN A 312 7.86 14.62 -13.38
C GLN A 312 8.34 13.17 -13.55
N LYS A 313 9.19 12.68 -12.65
CA LYS A 313 9.69 11.31 -12.69
C LYS A 313 8.58 10.28 -12.39
N PRO A 314 8.80 8.99 -12.73
CA PRO A 314 7.97 7.90 -12.27
C PRO A 314 7.88 7.86 -10.73
N ILE A 315 6.70 7.57 -10.19
CA ILE A 315 6.52 7.32 -8.75
C ILE A 315 7.07 5.94 -8.44
N LYS A 316 7.91 5.77 -7.43
CA LYS A 316 8.44 4.46 -7.03
C LYS A 316 8.18 4.20 -5.55
N GLU A 317 7.96 2.92 -5.21
CA GLU A 317 7.94 2.51 -3.80
C GLU A 317 9.38 2.48 -3.27
N ILE A 318 9.58 3.14 -2.14
CA ILE A 318 10.90 3.29 -1.51
C ILE A 318 11.01 2.55 -0.19
N ALA A 319 9.88 2.31 0.49
CA ALA A 319 9.85 1.59 1.75
C ALA A 319 8.42 1.15 2.08
N ILE A 320 8.30 0.27 3.06
CA ILE A 320 7.04 -0.07 3.72
C ILE A 320 7.22 0.28 5.20
N PHE A 321 6.25 0.97 5.76
CA PHE A 321 6.20 1.30 7.18
C PHE A 321 4.80 1.12 7.74
N ASP A 322 4.63 0.21 8.68
CA ASP A 322 3.34 -0.05 9.35
C ASP A 322 2.19 -0.35 8.37
N GLY A 323 2.47 -1.16 7.35
CA GLY A 323 1.50 -1.46 6.30
C GLY A 323 1.23 -0.32 5.31
N LEU A 324 1.77 0.89 5.56
CA LEU A 324 1.78 1.99 4.61
C LEU A 324 2.95 1.82 3.64
N ARG A 325 2.64 1.78 2.35
CA ARG A 325 3.64 1.82 1.28
C ARG A 325 4.09 3.26 1.09
N LEU A 326 5.38 3.53 1.35
CA LEU A 326 5.97 4.84 1.16
C LEU A 326 6.47 4.96 -0.28
N ILE A 327 6.02 6.00 -0.96
CA ILE A 327 6.32 6.23 -2.38
C ILE A 327 7.01 7.57 -2.59
N SER A 328 7.86 7.68 -3.60
CA SER A 328 8.60 8.91 -3.90
C SER A 328 8.97 9.00 -5.38
N PHE A 329 9.29 10.21 -5.82
CA PHE A 329 9.86 10.50 -7.14
C PHE A 329 11.39 10.55 -7.17
N GLU A 330 12.04 10.59 -6.00
CA GLU A 330 13.39 11.16 -5.89
C GLU A 330 14.54 10.17 -5.78
N ASP A 331 14.33 8.96 -5.24
CA ASP A 331 15.47 8.14 -4.81
C ASP A 331 15.50 6.72 -5.38
N ASN A 332 16.35 6.54 -6.40
CA ASN A 332 16.69 5.22 -6.93
C ASN A 332 17.50 4.39 -5.92
N ARG A 333 18.27 5.00 -5.00
CA ARG A 333 19.08 4.26 -4.01
C ARG A 333 18.21 3.54 -2.98
N PHE A 334 17.03 4.11 -2.71
CA PHE A 334 16.07 3.50 -1.79
C PHE A 334 14.94 2.78 -2.50
N THR A 335 14.93 2.72 -3.84
CA THR A 335 13.94 1.93 -4.57
C THR A 335 14.05 0.48 -4.12
N ILE A 336 12.90 -0.14 -3.84
CA ILE A 336 12.85 -1.56 -3.51
C ILE A 336 13.13 -2.33 -4.81
N HIS A 337 14.27 -3.02 -4.86
CA HIS A 337 14.62 -3.93 -5.93
C HIS A 337 14.06 -5.31 -5.63
N LYS A 338 13.46 -5.94 -6.64
CA LYS A 338 12.98 -7.31 -6.58
C LYS A 338 14.12 -8.28 -6.87
N GLU A 339 14.20 -9.36 -6.11
CA GLU A 339 15.11 -10.47 -6.41
C GLU A 339 14.61 -11.27 -7.63
N GLN A 340 15.53 -11.99 -8.29
CA GLN A 340 15.22 -12.69 -9.55
C GLN A 340 14.18 -13.79 -9.35
N ASP A 341 14.22 -14.48 -8.21
CA ASP A 341 13.22 -15.47 -7.82
C ASP A 341 11.83 -14.83 -7.63
N GLU A 342 11.73 -13.61 -7.08
CA GLU A 342 10.46 -12.87 -7.02
C GLU A 342 9.92 -12.56 -8.41
N ILE A 343 10.81 -12.12 -9.30
CA ILE A 343 10.48 -11.80 -10.68
C ILE A 343 9.96 -13.07 -11.35
N ASP A 344 10.69 -14.18 -11.24
CA ASP A 344 10.35 -15.48 -11.83
C ASP A 344 9.03 -16.02 -11.27
N LEU A 345 8.83 -15.97 -9.95
CA LEU A 345 7.58 -16.38 -9.31
C LEU A 345 6.41 -15.48 -9.74
N THR A 346 6.62 -14.17 -9.84
CA THR A 346 5.59 -13.23 -10.32
C THR A 346 5.24 -13.50 -11.78
N GLU A 347 6.25 -13.75 -12.62
CA GLU A 347 6.03 -14.11 -14.02
C GLU A 347 5.31 -15.45 -14.18
N GLN A 348 5.68 -16.46 -13.40
CA GLN A 348 4.99 -17.74 -13.38
C GLN A 348 3.54 -17.59 -12.91
N TYR A 349 3.30 -16.77 -11.88
CA TYR A 349 1.95 -16.42 -11.45
C TYR A 349 1.15 -15.77 -12.59
N PHE A 350 1.72 -14.80 -13.30
CA PHE A 350 1.07 -14.16 -14.46
C PHE A 350 0.78 -15.13 -15.59
N LYS A 351 1.76 -15.97 -15.95
CA LYS A 351 1.59 -17.04 -16.95
C LYS A 351 0.46 -17.98 -16.55
N ASN A 352 0.35 -18.33 -15.27
CA ASN A 352 -0.73 -19.17 -14.74
C ASN A 352 -2.10 -18.47 -14.80
N ILE A 353 -2.19 -17.19 -14.42
CA ILE A 353 -3.42 -16.41 -14.53
C ILE A 353 -3.88 -16.34 -15.99
N ILE A 354 -2.99 -15.99 -16.92
CA ILE A 354 -3.26 -15.94 -18.37
C ILE A 354 -3.71 -17.31 -18.89
N LYS A 355 -3.02 -18.39 -18.49
CA LYS A 355 -3.36 -19.75 -18.90
C LYS A 355 -4.75 -20.16 -18.42
N PHE A 356 -5.06 -19.91 -17.16
CA PHE A 356 -6.33 -20.35 -16.57
C PHE A 356 -7.51 -19.44 -16.93
N SER A 357 -7.28 -18.16 -17.22
CA SER A 357 -8.31 -17.22 -17.68
C SER A 357 -8.86 -17.54 -19.07
N LYS A 358 -8.07 -18.18 -19.95
CA LYS A 358 -8.50 -18.61 -21.30
C LYS A 358 -9.78 -19.43 -21.28
N ARG A 359 -10.00 -20.24 -20.23
CA ARG A 359 -11.22 -21.05 -20.05
C ARG A 359 -12.51 -20.23 -19.95
N TYR A 360 -12.40 -18.94 -19.63
CA TYR A 360 -13.53 -18.04 -19.36
C TYR A 360 -13.63 -16.89 -20.37
N THR A 361 -12.65 -16.78 -21.28
CA THR A 361 -12.59 -15.71 -22.29
C THR A 361 -12.85 -16.25 -23.70
N LEU A 362 -12.73 -17.57 -23.92
CA LEU A 362 -13.02 -18.25 -25.19
C LEU A 362 -14.50 -18.66 -25.37
N SER A 363 -15.40 -18.36 -24.43
CA SER A 363 -16.81 -18.78 -24.49
C SER A 363 -17.76 -17.83 -25.23
N LYS A 364 -17.22 -16.93 -26.08
CA LYS A 364 -17.99 -16.14 -27.05
C LYS A 364 -17.19 -16.00 -28.34
N SER A 365 -17.14 -17.07 -29.13
CA SER A 365 -16.88 -17.02 -30.56
C SER A 365 -18.00 -17.73 -31.27
#